data_AF-A0A6J5ALS6-F1
#
_entry.id   AF-A0A6J5ALS6-F1
#
_cell.length_a   1.000
_cell.length_b   1.000
_cell.length_c   1.000
_cell.angle_alpha   90.00
_cell.angle_beta   90.00
_cell.angle_gamma   90.00
#
_symmetry.space_group_name_H-M   'P 1'
#
loop_
_entity.id
_entity.type
_entity.pdbx_description
1 polymer ?
#
loop_
_entity_poly.entity_id
_entity_poly.type
_entity_poly.pdbx_seq_one_letter_code
_entity_poly.pdbx_strand_id
1 'polypeptide(L)'
;MSKHTLVSTATTLLCAVALTALTATSAQAADASVKCHLTYSMSGWSAIYQHAEGRGKVSCSNGQKAAVKISVHGGGLTAGKFHVSGRGEITHVYSIKDVFGSYAQAGASAGAGKSGTAQVLTKGTTSMALSGSGEGINLGVAVDDFKIEPVH
;
A
#
# COMPACT_ATOMS: atom_id res chain seq x y z
N MET A 1 -22.29 -65.79 2.21
CA MET A 1 -23.05 -64.64 2.78
C MET A 1 -23.63 -65.14 4.10
N SER A 2 -23.45 -64.57 5.28
CA SER A 2 -23.08 -63.21 5.69
C SER A 2 -22.36 -63.27 7.05
N LYS A 3 -21.45 -62.31 7.28
CA LYS A 3 -20.75 -62.12 8.54
C LYS A 3 -21.46 -61.05 9.39
N HIS A 4 -21.76 -61.46 10.62
CA HIS A 4 -21.81 -60.75 11.90
C HIS A 4 -22.34 -59.31 11.95
N THR A 5 -23.54 -59.17 12.53
CA THR A 5 -24.12 -57.91 13.00
C THR A 5 -24.31 -57.95 14.52
N LEU A 6 -23.51 -57.11 15.20
CA LEU A 6 -23.77 -56.24 16.35
C LEU A 6 -24.47 -56.72 17.65
N VAL A 7 -24.18 -55.93 18.70
CA VAL A 7 -24.89 -55.76 19.99
C VAL A 7 -24.38 -56.72 21.08
N SER A 8 -24.03 -56.36 22.32
CA SER A 8 -24.17 -55.19 23.21
C SER A 8 -23.09 -55.35 24.31
N THR A 9 -22.60 -54.32 25.02
CA THR A 9 -23.19 -53.88 26.30
C THR A 9 -22.41 -52.69 26.87
N ALA A 10 -23.14 -51.80 27.54
CA ALA A 10 -22.70 -50.55 28.14
C ALA A 10 -22.08 -50.71 29.53
N THR A 11 -21.22 -49.76 29.93
CA THR A 11 -21.01 -49.42 31.35
C THR A 11 -20.67 -47.94 31.49
N THR A 12 -21.45 -47.25 32.32
CA THR A 12 -21.45 -45.82 32.66
C THR A 12 -20.79 -45.55 34.02
N LEU A 13 -20.05 -44.43 34.18
CA LEU A 13 -20.04 -43.45 35.32
C LEU A 13 -18.77 -42.55 35.18
N LEU A 14 -18.85 -41.25 34.86
CA LEU A 14 -19.16 -40.07 35.68
C LEU A 14 -18.04 -39.65 36.67
N CYS A 15 -17.28 -38.58 36.35
CA CYS A 15 -16.76 -37.61 37.33
C CYS A 15 -16.29 -36.31 36.64
N ALA A 16 -16.70 -35.18 37.21
CA ALA A 16 -16.54 -33.83 36.73
C ALA A 16 -15.10 -33.29 36.91
N VAL A 17 -14.61 -32.52 35.93
CA VAL A 17 -13.57 -31.50 36.18
C VAL A 17 -14.02 -30.18 35.55
N ALA A 18 -14.00 -29.17 36.39
CA ALA A 18 -14.46 -27.82 36.19
C ALA A 18 -13.52 -26.96 35.34
N LEU A 19 -14.11 -25.91 34.76
CA LEU A 19 -13.55 -24.59 34.46
C LEU A 19 -12.06 -24.51 34.09
N THR A 20 -11.79 -24.34 32.80
CA THR A 20 -11.02 -23.18 32.33
C THR A 20 -11.52 -22.81 30.93
N ALA A 21 -12.53 -21.95 30.86
CA ALA A 21 -12.75 -21.13 29.68
C ALA A 21 -11.53 -20.20 29.59
N LEU A 22 -10.49 -20.65 28.89
CA LEU A 22 -9.39 -19.78 28.51
C LEU A 22 -9.99 -18.81 27.49
N THR A 23 -10.40 -17.66 27.99
CA THR A 23 -10.67 -16.48 27.18
C THR A 23 -9.35 -16.15 26.47
N ALA A 24 -9.17 -16.73 25.29
CA ALA A 24 -8.21 -16.24 24.33
C ALA A 24 -8.68 -14.84 23.96
N THR A 25 -8.30 -13.85 24.77
CA THR A 25 -8.27 -12.46 24.36
C THR A 25 -7.27 -12.44 23.22
N SER A 26 -7.81 -12.53 22.00
CA SER A 26 -7.04 -12.16 20.83
C SER A 26 -6.92 -10.64 20.93
N ALA A 27 -5.93 -10.19 21.71
CA ALA A 27 -5.42 -8.86 21.60
C ALA A 27 -4.85 -8.79 20.17
N GLN A 28 -5.70 -8.42 19.21
CA GLN A 28 -5.21 -7.83 17.99
C GLN A 28 -4.50 -6.55 18.45
N ALA A 29 -3.20 -6.67 18.69
CA ALA A 29 -2.29 -5.57 18.50
C ALA A 29 -2.41 -5.24 17.00
N ALA A 30 -3.49 -4.54 16.64
CA ALA A 30 -3.45 -3.64 15.52
C ALA A 30 -2.36 -2.66 15.91
N ASP A 31 -1.13 -2.95 15.50
CA ASP A 31 -0.07 -1.98 15.36
C ASP A 31 -0.77 -0.70 14.93
N ALA A 32 -0.74 0.34 15.77
CA ALA A 32 -1.48 1.58 15.58
C ALA A 32 -0.83 2.38 14.45
N SER A 33 -0.66 1.71 13.31
CA SER A 33 -0.15 2.20 12.07
C SER A 33 -1.13 3.27 11.61
N VAL A 34 -0.62 4.48 11.60
CA VAL A 34 -1.30 5.61 11.01
C VAL A 34 -1.42 5.30 9.51
N LYS A 35 -2.61 5.53 8.95
CA LYS A 35 -2.83 5.44 7.50
C LYS A 35 -2.77 6.84 6.95
N CYS A 36 -1.96 7.05 5.92
CA CYS A 36 -1.84 8.36 5.29
C CYS A 36 -2.23 8.27 3.82
N HIS A 37 -2.92 9.29 3.34
CA HIS A 37 -3.34 9.42 1.96
C HIS A 37 -2.60 10.59 1.32
N LEU A 38 -2.00 10.33 0.17
CA LEU A 38 -1.39 11.33 -0.69
C LEU A 38 -2.34 11.65 -1.84
N THR A 39 -2.53 12.93 -2.13
CA THR A 39 -3.08 13.41 -3.41
C THR A 39 -2.04 14.28 -4.07
N TYR A 40 -1.77 14.08 -5.37
CA TYR A 40 -0.73 14.81 -6.08
C TYR A 40 -1.11 15.19 -7.50
N SER A 41 -0.40 16.18 -8.01
CA SER A 41 -0.39 16.58 -9.41
C SER A 41 1.03 17.03 -9.78
N MET A 42 1.54 16.52 -10.90
CA MET A 42 2.88 16.79 -11.39
C MET A 42 2.89 16.89 -12.91
N SER A 43 3.82 17.69 -13.41
CA SER A 43 4.08 17.79 -14.84
C SER A 43 5.52 17.40 -15.09
N GLY A 44 5.76 16.79 -16.24
CA GLY A 44 7.07 16.29 -16.56
C GLY A 44 7.34 16.30 -18.04
N TRP A 45 8.51 15.80 -18.36
CA TRP A 45 8.91 15.54 -19.71
C TRP A 45 9.63 14.20 -19.76
N SER A 46 9.62 13.61 -20.93
CA SER A 46 10.31 12.37 -21.22
C SER A 46 10.97 12.48 -22.59
N ALA A 47 12.14 11.90 -22.74
CA ALA A 47 12.83 11.74 -24.03
C ALA A 47 13.52 10.38 -24.10
N ILE A 48 14.18 9.98 -23.00
CA ILE A 48 14.78 8.65 -22.73
C ILE A 48 14.63 8.35 -21.22
N TYR A 49 14.94 9.36 -20.40
CA TYR A 49 14.63 9.38 -18.97
C TYR A 49 13.39 10.22 -18.72
N GLN A 50 12.55 9.77 -17.78
CA GLN A 50 11.36 10.49 -17.38
C GLN A 50 11.65 11.28 -16.10
N HIS A 51 11.33 12.57 -16.14
CA HIS A 51 11.42 13.43 -14.97
C HIS A 51 10.11 14.21 -14.81
N ALA A 52 9.57 14.19 -13.60
CA ALA A 52 8.37 14.96 -13.25
C ALA A 52 8.52 15.60 -11.87
N GLU A 53 8.01 16.82 -11.76
CA GLU A 53 7.91 17.52 -10.48
C GLU A 53 6.49 18.02 -10.26
N GLY A 54 6.10 18.07 -9.00
CA GLY A 54 4.77 18.51 -8.64
C GLY A 54 4.59 18.79 -7.17
N ARG A 55 3.33 18.94 -6.81
CA ARG A 55 2.92 19.19 -5.43
C ARG A 55 1.81 18.25 -5.04
N GLY A 56 1.66 18.07 -3.74
CA GLY A 56 0.60 17.25 -3.19
C GLY A 56 0.24 17.66 -1.78
N LYS A 57 -0.70 16.88 -1.23
CA LYS A 57 -1.13 16.97 0.16
C LYS A 57 -1.17 15.57 0.75
N VAL A 58 -0.58 15.43 1.92
CA VAL A 58 -0.67 14.23 2.75
C VAL A 58 -1.70 14.49 3.84
N SER A 59 -2.59 13.53 4.07
CA SER A 59 -3.55 13.53 5.17
C SER A 59 -3.54 12.18 5.87
N CYS A 60 -3.28 12.20 7.17
CA CYS A 60 -3.17 11.00 8.00
C CYS A 60 -4.39 10.80 8.91
N SER A 61 -4.68 9.55 9.26
CA SER A 61 -5.82 9.17 10.11
C SER A 61 -5.75 9.75 11.52
N ASN A 62 -4.55 10.09 12.00
CA ASN A 62 -4.33 10.77 13.29
C ASN A 62 -4.47 12.30 13.22
N GLY A 63 -5.00 12.83 12.11
CA GLY A 63 -5.27 14.27 11.92
C GLY A 63 -4.09 15.08 11.37
N GLN A 64 -2.88 14.51 11.29
CA GLN A 64 -1.72 15.20 10.73
C GLN A 64 -1.88 15.43 9.23
N LYS A 65 -1.46 16.61 8.75
CA LYS A 65 -1.52 17.01 7.35
C LYS A 65 -0.26 17.77 6.96
N ALA A 66 0.17 17.63 5.71
CA ALA A 66 1.30 18.36 5.17
C ALA A 66 1.08 18.67 3.68
N ALA A 67 1.47 19.88 3.26
CA ALA A 67 1.74 20.15 1.86
C ALA A 67 3.12 19.58 1.52
N VAL A 68 3.24 18.97 0.33
CA VAL A 68 4.47 18.29 -0.08
C VAL A 68 4.91 18.70 -1.49
N LYS A 69 6.21 18.77 -1.71
CA LYS A 69 6.83 18.71 -3.03
C LYS A 69 7.07 17.25 -3.39
N ILE A 70 6.86 16.91 -4.65
CA ILE A 70 7.09 15.58 -5.18
C ILE A 70 8.01 15.68 -6.38
N SER A 71 9.00 14.80 -6.43
CA SER A 71 9.89 14.63 -7.58
C SER A 71 9.94 13.16 -7.94
N VAL A 72 9.82 12.87 -9.23
CA VAL A 72 9.81 11.51 -9.76
C VAL A 72 10.86 11.38 -10.84
N HIS A 73 11.57 10.26 -10.76
CA HIS A 73 12.54 9.84 -11.75
C HIS A 73 12.24 8.39 -12.16
N GLY A 74 12.32 8.10 -13.46
CA GLY A 74 12.03 6.77 -13.97
C GLY A 74 12.35 6.58 -15.44
N GLY A 75 12.13 5.36 -15.94
CA GLY A 75 12.20 5.06 -17.37
C GLY A 75 10.99 5.63 -18.12
N GLY A 76 11.19 6.21 -19.31
CA GLY A 76 10.10 6.70 -20.15
C GLY A 76 10.01 5.94 -21.47
N LEU A 77 8.83 5.46 -21.84
CA LEU A 77 8.58 4.84 -23.16
C LEU A 77 8.15 5.85 -24.24
N THR A 78 7.84 7.09 -23.85
CA THR A 78 7.24 8.09 -24.74
C THR A 78 8.01 9.39 -24.62
N ALA A 79 8.36 10.03 -25.74
CA ALA A 79 8.98 11.35 -25.73
C ALA A 79 7.90 12.45 -25.74
N GLY A 80 8.06 13.47 -24.90
CA GLY A 80 7.13 14.60 -24.83
C GLY A 80 6.90 15.14 -23.43
N LYS A 81 6.18 16.26 -23.36
CA LYS A 81 5.65 16.80 -22.11
C LYS A 81 4.40 16.05 -21.71
N PHE A 82 4.17 15.97 -20.41
CA PHE A 82 2.99 15.32 -19.88
C PHE A 82 2.55 15.92 -18.56
N HIS A 83 1.33 15.56 -18.17
CA HIS A 83 0.75 15.89 -16.88
C HIS A 83 0.08 14.66 -16.26
N VAL A 84 0.32 14.42 -14.98
CA VAL A 84 -0.30 13.34 -14.21
C VAL A 84 -0.84 13.87 -12.89
N SER A 85 -2.02 13.39 -12.53
CA SER A 85 -2.58 13.54 -11.20
C SER A 85 -2.93 12.17 -10.61
N GLY A 86 -2.89 12.04 -9.30
CA GLY A 86 -3.06 10.72 -8.69
C GLY A 86 -3.24 10.71 -7.18
N ARG A 87 -3.28 9.49 -6.66
CA ARG A 87 -3.46 9.20 -5.23
C ARG A 87 -2.49 8.13 -4.77
N GLY A 88 -2.06 8.22 -3.51
CA GLY A 88 -1.25 7.21 -2.86
C GLY A 88 -1.86 6.82 -1.51
N GLU A 89 -1.91 5.53 -1.21
CA GLU A 89 -2.25 5.03 0.12
C GLU A 89 -0.99 4.53 0.81
N ILE A 90 -0.63 5.18 1.91
CA ILE A 90 0.62 4.97 2.64
C ILE A 90 0.31 4.27 3.97
N THR A 91 1.02 3.18 4.21
CA THR A 91 0.80 2.26 5.33
C THR A 91 2.13 1.91 5.99
N HIS A 92 2.08 1.37 7.21
CA HIS A 92 3.26 1.11 8.04
C HIS A 92 4.02 2.39 8.34
N VAL A 93 3.30 3.39 8.84
CA VAL A 93 3.84 4.66 9.36
C VAL A 93 3.31 4.91 10.78
N TYR A 94 4.11 5.54 11.63
CA TYR A 94 3.73 5.95 12.98
C TYR A 94 3.31 7.43 13.04
N SER A 95 3.86 8.24 12.15
CA SER A 95 3.55 9.67 12.03
C SER A 95 3.72 10.17 10.59
N ILE A 96 3.30 11.41 10.32
CA ILE A 96 3.49 12.00 8.99
C ILE A 96 4.97 12.15 8.61
N LYS A 97 5.87 12.18 9.59
CA LYS A 97 7.32 12.26 9.33
C LYS A 97 7.83 11.02 8.61
N ASP A 98 7.24 9.86 8.89
CA ASP A 98 7.57 8.59 8.23
C ASP A 98 7.05 8.55 6.79
N VAL A 99 6.29 9.54 6.33
CA VAL A 99 5.89 9.65 4.92
C VAL A 99 7.03 10.20 4.07
N PHE A 100 7.83 11.14 4.59
CA PHE A 100 8.83 11.86 3.79
C PHE A 100 10.05 11.01 3.44
N GLY A 101 10.55 11.17 2.22
CA GLY A 101 11.70 10.43 1.69
C GLY A 101 11.45 9.82 0.32
N SER A 102 12.38 8.98 -0.10
CA SER A 102 12.40 8.30 -1.40
C SER A 102 11.75 6.92 -1.34
N TYR A 103 10.82 6.65 -2.24
CA TYR A 103 10.21 5.34 -2.41
C TYR A 103 10.67 4.73 -3.74
N ALA A 104 11.01 3.46 -3.70
CA ALA A 104 11.36 2.67 -4.88
C ALA A 104 10.25 1.67 -5.20
N GLN A 105 10.11 1.30 -6.47
CA GLN A 105 9.13 0.30 -6.88
C GLN A 105 9.38 -1.06 -6.22
N ALA A 106 8.31 -1.65 -5.69
CA ALA A 106 8.32 -2.99 -5.10
C ALA A 106 7.37 -3.91 -5.87
N GLY A 107 7.93 -4.91 -6.55
CA GLY A 107 7.18 -5.92 -7.30
C GLY A 107 6.79 -5.49 -8.72
N ALA A 108 5.86 -6.23 -9.33
CA ALA A 108 5.41 -5.98 -10.69
C ALA A 108 4.42 -4.80 -10.74
N SER A 109 4.62 -3.89 -11.70
CA SER A 109 3.67 -2.81 -12.00
C SER A 109 2.37 -3.38 -12.58
N ALA A 110 1.22 -3.08 -11.97
CA ALA A 110 -0.06 -3.57 -12.45
C ALA A 110 -0.65 -2.61 -13.49
N GLY A 111 -0.47 -2.97 -14.77
CA GLY A 111 -1.32 -2.57 -15.90
C GLY A 111 -1.39 -1.07 -16.20
N ALA A 112 -0.72 -0.66 -17.28
CA ALA A 112 -1.10 0.55 -18.01
C ALA A 112 -2.38 0.27 -18.81
N GLY A 113 -3.52 0.67 -18.26
CA GLY A 113 -4.75 0.84 -19.05
C GLY A 113 -4.69 2.16 -19.84
N LYS A 114 -5.69 2.43 -20.70
CA LYS A 114 -5.71 3.56 -21.65
C LYS A 114 -5.49 4.97 -21.06
N SER A 115 -5.45 5.17 -19.74
CA SER A 115 -5.18 6.49 -19.16
C SER A 115 -4.62 6.48 -17.72
N GLY A 116 -4.24 5.33 -17.15
CA GLY A 116 -3.84 5.31 -15.74
C GLY A 116 -3.09 4.06 -15.30
N THR A 117 -2.39 4.18 -14.18
CA THR A 117 -1.43 3.20 -13.67
C THR A 117 -1.55 2.99 -12.19
N ALA A 118 -1.30 1.76 -11.77
CA ALA A 118 -1.26 1.36 -10.37
C ALA A 118 0.03 0.57 -10.09
N GLN A 119 0.69 0.92 -9.00
CA GLN A 119 1.94 0.27 -8.57
C GLN A 119 2.13 0.37 -7.06
N VAL A 120 2.97 -0.50 -6.53
CA VAL A 120 3.38 -0.44 -5.13
C VAL A 120 4.81 0.07 -5.05
N LEU A 121 5.01 1.07 -4.20
CA LEU A 121 6.31 1.65 -3.89
C LEU A 121 6.63 1.41 -2.40
N THR A 122 7.90 1.28 -2.06
CA THR A 122 8.34 1.03 -0.68
C THR A 122 9.49 1.93 -0.28
N LYS A 123 9.53 2.25 1.02
CA LYS A 123 10.63 2.94 1.69
C LYS A 123 10.88 2.25 3.02
N GLY A 124 11.91 1.40 3.09
CA GLY A 124 12.10 0.53 4.23
C GLY A 124 10.88 -0.36 4.44
N THR A 125 10.24 -0.25 5.61
CA THR A 125 9.00 -0.98 5.94
C THR A 125 7.73 -0.25 5.50
N THR A 126 7.82 1.03 5.13
CA THR A 126 6.68 1.83 4.68
C THR A 126 6.29 1.45 3.26
N SER A 127 5.01 1.16 3.05
CA SER A 127 4.46 0.77 1.75
C SER A 127 3.46 1.80 1.25
N MET A 128 3.56 2.15 -0.03
CA MET A 128 2.66 3.06 -0.70
C MET A 128 2.05 2.39 -1.94
N ALA A 129 0.73 2.22 -1.94
CA ALA A 129 -0.02 1.87 -3.15
C ALA A 129 -0.32 3.15 -3.92
N LEU A 130 0.33 3.34 -5.06
CA LEU A 130 0.23 4.54 -5.89
C LEU A 130 -0.69 4.26 -7.09
N SER A 131 -1.57 5.22 -7.37
CA SER A 131 -2.33 5.28 -8.61
C SER A 131 -2.21 6.66 -9.24
N GLY A 132 -2.23 6.73 -10.56
CA GLY A 132 -2.16 7.99 -11.30
C GLY A 132 -2.80 7.88 -12.67
N SER A 133 -3.30 9.00 -13.16
CA SER A 133 -3.83 9.14 -14.52
C SER A 133 -3.44 10.49 -15.10
N GLY A 134 -3.34 10.57 -16.43
CA GLY A 134 -2.81 11.76 -17.07
C GLY A 134 -2.91 11.77 -18.58
N GLU A 135 -2.74 12.95 -19.17
CA GLU A 135 -2.62 13.15 -20.60
C GLU A 135 -1.14 13.05 -21.03
N GLY A 136 -0.91 12.35 -22.14
CA GLY A 136 0.44 12.24 -22.72
C GLY A 136 1.35 11.19 -22.09
N ILE A 137 0.85 10.29 -21.23
CA ILE A 137 1.65 9.17 -20.70
C ILE A 137 0.85 7.87 -20.64
N ASN A 138 1.51 6.77 -21.03
CA ASN A 138 1.33 5.50 -20.34
C ASN A 138 2.34 5.47 -19.19
N LEU A 139 1.94 5.76 -17.94
CA LEU A 139 2.81 5.61 -16.75
C LEU A 139 3.15 4.13 -16.44
N GLY A 140 3.16 3.27 -17.45
CA GLY A 140 3.37 1.83 -17.36
C GLY A 140 4.83 1.46 -17.19
N VAL A 141 5.64 2.35 -16.63
CA VAL A 141 7.10 2.24 -16.63
C VAL A 141 7.61 2.49 -15.22
N ALA A 142 8.62 1.71 -14.85
CA ALA A 142 9.19 1.66 -13.52
C ALA A 142 9.50 3.06 -12.98
N VAL A 143 8.91 3.38 -11.83
CA VAL A 143 9.35 4.51 -11.04
C VAL A 143 10.59 4.07 -10.27
N ASP A 144 11.73 4.63 -10.65
CA ASP A 144 13.01 4.35 -10.00
C ASP A 144 13.03 5.01 -8.62
N ASP A 145 12.58 6.28 -8.57
CA ASP A 145 12.52 7.08 -7.35
C ASP A 145 11.27 7.97 -7.34
N PHE A 146 10.45 7.82 -6.31
CA PHE A 146 9.34 8.72 -5.98
C PHE A 146 9.66 9.41 -4.66
N LYS A 147 10.07 10.67 -4.72
CA LYS A 147 10.49 11.43 -3.55
C LYS A 147 9.38 12.33 -3.04
N ILE A 148 9.13 12.30 -1.73
CA ILE A 148 8.17 13.16 -1.04
C ILE A 148 8.89 14.03 -0.02
N GLU A 149 8.75 15.36 -0.14
CA GLU A 149 9.38 16.34 0.74
C GLU A 149 8.36 17.31 1.31
N PRO A 150 8.43 17.69 2.61
CA PRO A 150 7.54 18.70 3.18
C PRO A 150 7.82 20.08 2.57
N VAL A 151 6.75 20.86 2.36
CA VAL A 151 6.86 22.29 2.09
C VAL A 151 6.94 23.02 3.42
N HIS A 152 8.00 23.78 3.65
CA HIS A 152 8.20 24.62 4.84
C HIS A 152 7.36 25.89 4.76
#